data_AF-A0A0A1MDW1-F1
#
_entry.id   AF-A0A0A1MDW1-F1
#
_cell.length_a   1.000
_cell.length_b   1.000
_cell.length_c   1.000
_cell.angle_alpha   90.00
_cell.angle_beta   90.00
_cell.angle_gamma   90.00
#
_symmetry.space_group_name_H-M   'P 1'
#
loop_
_entity.id
_entity.type
_entity.pdbx_description
1 polymer ?
#
loop_
_entity_poly.entity_id
_entity_poly.type
_entity_poly.pdbx_seq_one_letter_code
_entity_poly.pdbx_strand_id
1 'polypeptide(L)' 'MVRHKLIDCRGNKTRQDVSEALEITPQMLGAIERGDRTPSLKLAKRIADYYKLSVDEIFFNQNGHDSFLDKEKII' A
#
# COMPACT_ATOMS: atom_id res chain seq x y z
N MET A 1 -7.74 -2.01 7.67
CA MET A 1 -7.05 -3.29 7.39
C MET A 1 -5.56 -3.01 7.32
N VAL A 2 -4.75 -3.75 8.06
CA VAL A 2 -3.28 -3.58 8.08
C VAL A 2 -2.70 -4.04 6.74
N ARG A 3 -1.80 -3.23 6.17
CA ARG A 3 -1.06 -3.51 4.93
C ARG A 3 0.20 -4.31 5.25
N HIS A 4 0.04 -5.60 5.53
CA HIS A 4 1.13 -6.50 5.89
C HIS A 4 2.30 -6.46 4.91
N LYS A 5 2.03 -6.38 3.60
CA LYS A 5 3.05 -6.28 2.56
C LYS A 5 4.05 -5.12 2.78
N LEU A 6 3.58 -3.96 3.23
CA LEU A 6 4.46 -2.82 3.53
C LEU A 6 5.31 -3.06 4.77
N ILE A 7 4.73 -3.70 5.79
CA ILE A 7 5.43 -4.05 7.03
C ILE A 7 6.53 -5.08 6.73
N ASP A 8 6.22 -6.08 5.89
CA ASP A 8 7.16 -7.11 5.46
C ASP A 8 8.31 -6.51 4.63
N CYS A 9 8.00 -5.59 3.70
CA CYS A 9 9.00 -4.91 2.89
C CYS A 9 9.93 -4.03 3.73
N ARG A 10 9.41 -3.38 4.79
CA ARG A 10 10.24 -2.63 5.74
C ARG A 10 11.15 -3.56 6.55
N GLY A 11 10.65 -4.74 6.93
CA GLY A 11 11.38 -5.71 7.75
C GLY A 11 11.84 -5.10 9.07
N ASN A 12 13.14 -5.26 9.38
CA ASN A 12 13.74 -4.76 10.62
C ASN A 12 14.08 -3.27 10.61
N LYS A 13 13.94 -2.57 9.46
CA LYS A 13 14.18 -1.12 9.42
C LYS A 13 13.14 -0.39 10.26
N THR A 14 13.56 0.67 10.93
CA THR A 14 12.61 1.49 11.69
C THR A 14 11.69 2.26 10.75
N ARG A 15 10.54 2.71 11.26
CA ARG A 15 9.68 3.61 10.48
C ARG A 15 10.40 4.91 10.15
N GLN A 16 11.32 5.34 11.02
CA GLN A 16 12.10 6.56 10.81
C GLN A 16 12.99 6.41 9.57
N ASP A 17 13.83 5.38 9.51
CA ASP A 17 14.77 5.15 8.39
C ASP A 17 14.05 5.11 7.03
N VAL A 18 12.91 4.40 6.98
CA VAL A 18 12.14 4.27 5.74
C VAL A 18 11.40 5.56 5.41
N SER A 19 10.84 6.26 6.41
CA SER A 19 10.13 7.51 6.18
C SER A 19 11.04 8.62 5.66
N GLU A 20 12.28 8.67 6.16
CA GLU A 20 13.31 9.61 5.69
C GLU A 20 13.64 9.33 4.21
N ALA A 21 13.86 8.08 3.84
CA ALA A 21 14.12 7.68 2.45
C ALA A 21 12.94 7.97 1.50
N LEU A 22 11.71 7.98 2.01
CA LEU A 22 10.48 8.27 1.26
C LEU A 22 10.05 9.74 1.33
N GLU A 23 10.81 10.58 2.04
CA GLU A 23 10.53 11.99 2.30
C GLU A 23 9.12 12.21 2.85
N ILE A 24 8.75 11.43 3.88
CA ILE A 24 7.51 11.54 4.64
C ILE A 24 7.80 11.44 6.13
N THR A 25 6.80 11.70 6.97
CA THR A 25 6.97 11.53 8.41
C THR A 25 6.80 10.06 8.84
N PRO A 26 7.45 9.61 9.93
CA PRO A 26 7.26 8.26 10.46
C PRO A 26 5.80 7.96 10.82
N GLN A 27 5.05 8.98 11.27
CA GLN A 27 3.63 8.89 11.57
C GLN A 27 2.81 8.62 10.30
N MET A 28 3.15 9.28 9.19
CA MET A 28 2.51 9.06 7.91
C MET A 28 2.77 7.64 7.39
N LEU A 29 4.00 7.15 7.48
CA LEU A 29 4.33 5.77 7.13
C LEU A 29 3.52 4.77 7.99
N GLY A 30 3.45 5.00 9.31
CA GLY A 30 2.66 4.15 10.20
C GLY A 30 1.15 4.17 9.89
N ALA A 31 0.59 5.33 9.53
CA ALA A 31 -0.81 5.43 9.11
C ALA A 31 -1.08 4.68 7.79
N ILE A 32 -0.12 4.69 6.86
CA ILE A 32 -0.21 3.92 5.62
C ILE A 32 -0.12 2.41 5.92
N GLU A 33 0.83 1.98 6.75
CA GLU A 33 0.97 0.57 7.13
C GLU A 33 -0.28 0.00 7.82
N ARG A 34 -0.96 0.79 8.68
CA ARG A 34 -2.17 0.32 9.39
C ARG A 34 -3.44 0.34 8.53
N GLY A 35 -3.39 1.00 7.37
CA GLY A 35 -4.58 1.20 6.54
C GLY A 35 -5.33 2.50 6.80
N ASP A 36 -4.98 3.25 7.84
CA ASP A 36 -5.66 4.47 8.28
C ASP A 36 -5.60 5.59 7.22
N ARG A 37 -4.56 5.57 6.37
CA ARG A 37 -4.39 6.52 5.27
C ARG A 37 -3.99 5.83 3.98
N THR A 38 -4.56 6.29 2.87
CA THR A 38 -4.12 5.90 1.52
C THR A 38 -3.14 6.96 1.00
N PRO A 39 -1.95 6.56 0.51
CA PRO A 39 -0.98 7.51 -0.04
C PRO A 39 -1.50 8.11 -1.36
N SER A 40 -0.97 9.28 -1.74
CA SER A 40 -1.18 9.79 -3.10
C SER A 40 -0.51 8.88 -4.13
N LEU A 41 -0.94 8.92 -5.40
CA LEU A 41 -0.33 8.12 -6.46
C LEU A 41 1.19 8.35 -6.57
N LYS A 42 1.63 9.62 -6.42
CA LYS A 42 3.06 9.98 -6.42
C LYS A 42 3.81 9.29 -5.26
N LEU A 43 3.23 9.27 -4.06
CA LEU A 43 3.86 8.61 -2.91
C LEU A 43 3.81 7.08 -3.05
N ALA A 44 2.70 6.52 -3.54
CA ALA A 44 2.58 5.09 -3.83
C ALA A 44 3.67 4.64 -4.82
N LYS A 45 3.90 5.42 -5.88
CA LYS A 45 4.99 5.18 -6.84
C LYS A 45 6.36 5.24 -6.17
N ARG A 46 6.65 6.26 -5.33
CA ARG A 46 7.94 6.33 -4.61
C ARG A 46 8.17 5.13 -3.69
N ILE A 47 7.11 4.67 -3.01
CA ILE A 47 7.17 3.47 -2.17
C ILE A 47 7.50 2.23 -3.02
N ALA A 48 6.83 2.09 -4.17
CA ALA A 48 7.06 1.02 -5.12
C ALA A 48 8.49 1.02 -5.67
N ASP A 49 8.98 2.18 -6.10
CA ASP A 49 10.36 2.37 -6.58
C ASP A 49 11.38 2.04 -5.47
N TYR A 50 11.15 2.48 -4.22
CA TYR A 50 12.02 2.21 -3.08
C TYR A 50 12.15 0.71 -2.78
N TYR A 51 11.05 -0.04 -2.85
CA TYR A 51 11.04 -1.47 -2.60
C TYR A 51 11.31 -2.32 -3.85
N LYS A 52 11.48 -1.70 -5.03
CA LYS A 52 11.65 -2.37 -6.32
C LYS A 52 10.50 -3.34 -6.66
N LEU A 53 9.28 -2.91 -6.34
CA LEU A 53 8.04 -3.63 -6.64
C LEU A 53 7.12 -2.69 -7.45
N SER A 54 6.07 -3.24 -8.05
CA SER A 54 5.00 -2.42 -8.61
C SER A 54 4.06 -1.88 -7.52
N VAL A 55 3.32 -0.82 -7.83
CA VAL A 55 2.25 -0.30 -6.95
C VAL A 55 1.21 -1.39 -6.68
N ASP A 56 0.91 -2.19 -7.70
CA ASP A 56 -0.05 -3.29 -7.64
C ASP A 56 0.38 -4.35 -6.62
N GLU A 57 1.63 -4.81 -6.68
CA GLU A 57 2.17 -5.79 -5.73
C GLU A 57 2.19 -5.31 -4.27
N ILE A 58 2.21 -4.00 -4.03
CA ILE A 58 2.26 -3.42 -2.69
C ILE A 58 0.87 -3.16 -2.12
N PHE A 59 -0.04 -2.62 -2.93
CA PHE A 59 -1.32 -2.09 -2.46
C PHE A 59 -2.52 -2.95 -2.86
N PHE A 60 -2.39 -3.85 -3.82
CA PHE A 60 -3.47 -4.69 -4.32
C PHE A 60 -3.15 -6.16 -4.02
N ASN A 61 -4.06 -6.83 -3.30
CA ASN A 61 -4.04 -8.29 -3.21
C ASN A 61 -4.72 -8.87 -4.45
N GLN A 62 -4.26 -10.04 -4.90
CA GLN A 62 -4.85 -10.79 -6.03
C GLN A 62 -6.33 -11.21 -5.82
N ASN A 63 -6.92 -10.89 -4.66
CA ASN A 63 -8.32 -11.16 -4.33
C ASN A 63 -9.24 -9.97 -4.67
N GLY A 64 -8.79 -8.98 -5.43
CA GLY A 64 -9.58 -7.83 -5.88
C GLY A 64 -10.61 -8.14 -6.98
N HIS A 65 -11.26 -9.29 -6.94
CA HIS A 65 -12.43 -9.58 -7.77
C HIS A 65 -13.62 -9.94 -6.88
N ASP A 66 -14.23 -8.93 -6.26
CA ASP A 66 -15.68 -8.88 -6.28
C ASP A 66 -16.04 -8.24 -7.63
N SER A 67 -16.09 -9.06 -8.67
CA SER A 67 -16.64 -8.64 -9.96
C SER A 67 -18.06 -8.15 -9.69
N PHE A 68 -18.32 -6.85 -9.93
CA PHE A 68 -19.66 -6.29 -9.93
C PHE A 68 -20.40 -6.78 -11.20
N LEU A 69 -20.66 -8.08 -11.26
CA LEU A 69 -21.65 -8.67 -12.16
C LEU A 69 -22.91 -8.85 -11.32
N ASP A 70 -23.54 -7.73 -10.98
CA ASP A 70 -24.94 -7.78 -10.59
C ASP A 70 -25.69 -8.20 -11.85
N LYS A 71 -26.23 -9.42 -11.79
CA LYS A 71 -26.89 -10.09 -12.90
C LYS A 71 -27.87 -9.11 -13.53
N GLU A 72 -27.72 -8.83 -14.82
CA GLU A 72 -28.85 -8.39 -15.62
C GLU A 72 -29.99 -9.36 -15.29
N LYS A 73 -31.01 -8.83 -14.59
CA LYS A 73 -32.30 -9.48 -14.50
C LYS A 73 -32.81 -9.56 -15.92
N ILE A 74 -32.54 -10.68 -16.57
CA ILE A 74 -33.34 -11.19 -17.67
C ILE A 74 -34.76 -11.33 -17.08
N ILE A 75 -35.61 -10.37 -17.43
CA ILE A 75 -37.07 -10.51 -17.46
C ILE A 75 -37.48 -10.03 -18.84
#